data_AF-A0ABD1ZNB0-F1
#
_entry.id   AF-A0ABD1ZNB0-F1
#
_cell.length_a   1.000
_cell.length_b   1.000
_cell.length_c   1.000
_cell.angle_alpha   90.00
_cell.angle_beta   90.00
_cell.angle_gamma   90.00
#
_symmetry.space_group_name_H-M   'P 1'
#
loop_
_entity.id
_entity.type
_entity.pdbx_description
1 polymer ?
#
loop_
_entity_poly.entity_id
_entity_poly.type
_entity_poly.pdbx_seq_one_letter_code
_entity_poly.pdbx_strand_id
1 'polypeptide(L)'
;MSDGFMGGGKRLETRSSLRLAIFIRGGLPGVRADVAVANFTDEFCFLVDIRARQGMLSMCSCVHHKNRIGNQTPPEFFPLGCSSIGCLVGQELLRSHAIYNGSCNYTLPMKQLWYAVYIINVVLVFFLIPFAIFYYEGDQEKTWIQRAFSALLWCGVTAIVVGLVLGILYGLIGKVDFTIRRLNSNTQAFTSDFTQLTASSPCLPWPNNPNQCAAYLASPDSVAKWTMRVSFPQYVIALSTIVGSFLFTFFGGVGMAVLPLGLIFAFIRRPRTIITRAQYIKEATELGKRAKEIREVALALQREERSGSKGRKWKKNVKQVQQELVYLEQDQEALEEVYPQGEKAETSWALTVLGYLAKLFLGLLGLVVTVVWLVHIIIFMLVNPPVSPFLNSFFVKLDDAWGLLGTSAFAFFCLYLILAVISGEMHVGLNVVFFTIHPMKWNGTLMNSFLFNVGLILLCSISVIQFSAKAFSVYAQATAVQEIFGNQLENLRGIKYLFRFNIFQIAFVIFALLTTIYYFTVGLKKKQRKGKFQLV
;
A
#
# COMPACT_ATOMS: atom_id res chain seq x y z
N MET A 1 -6.76 -61.91 -23.62
CA MET A 1 -7.76 -61.12 -24.34
C MET A 1 -8.79 -60.67 -23.32
N SER A 2 -9.04 -59.37 -23.31
CA SER A 2 -9.50 -58.56 -22.19
C SER A 2 -11.03 -58.57 -21.98
N ASP A 3 -11.42 -58.00 -20.83
CA ASP A 3 -12.72 -57.43 -20.42
C ASP A 3 -13.43 -58.24 -19.31
N GLY A 4 -13.85 -57.69 -18.16
CA GLY A 4 -13.81 -56.34 -17.60
C GLY A 4 -14.81 -56.28 -16.43
N PHE A 5 -14.40 -55.86 -15.22
CA PHE A 5 -15.31 -55.43 -14.14
C PHE A 5 -14.51 -54.68 -13.07
N MET A 6 -14.55 -53.34 -13.11
CA MET A 6 -14.15 -52.46 -12.00
C MET A 6 -15.42 -51.84 -11.41
N GLY A 7 -15.59 -51.91 -10.09
CA GLY A 7 -16.70 -51.25 -9.41
C GLY A 7 -16.78 -51.55 -7.91
N GLY A 8 -15.86 -51.00 -7.12
CA GLY A 8 -15.90 -51.12 -5.65
C GLY A 8 -15.17 -49.97 -4.97
N GLY A 9 -15.93 -49.06 -4.35
CA GLY A 9 -15.38 -48.02 -3.47
C GLY A 9 -16.10 -46.68 -3.62
N LYS A 10 -17.17 -46.47 -2.83
CA LYS A 10 -17.80 -45.19 -2.43
C LYS A 10 -19.21 -45.46 -1.87
N ARG A 11 -19.34 -45.79 -0.58
CA ARG A 11 -20.67 -45.95 0.09
C ARG A 11 -20.68 -45.76 1.61
N LEU A 12 -19.63 -45.21 2.23
CA LEU A 12 -19.50 -45.22 3.70
C LEU A 12 -19.64 -43.86 4.42
N GLU A 13 -19.25 -42.72 3.84
CA GLU A 13 -19.24 -41.45 4.60
C GLU A 13 -20.55 -40.65 4.59
N THR A 14 -21.46 -40.85 3.63
CA THR A 14 -22.77 -40.15 3.63
C THR A 14 -23.77 -40.80 4.60
N ARG A 15 -23.53 -42.06 5.00
CA ARG A 15 -24.39 -42.81 5.95
C ARG A 15 -24.14 -42.44 7.42
N SER A 16 -22.95 -41.96 7.78
CA SER A 16 -22.57 -41.65 9.16
C SER A 16 -23.24 -40.35 9.66
N SER A 17 -23.24 -39.29 8.84
CA SER A 17 -23.81 -37.99 9.24
C SER A 17 -25.33 -38.00 9.37
N LEU A 18 -26.03 -38.73 8.48
CA LEU A 18 -27.49 -38.89 8.55
C LEU A 18 -27.91 -39.80 9.72
N ARG A 19 -27.12 -40.84 10.03
CA ARG A 19 -27.36 -41.70 11.21
C ARG A 19 -27.15 -40.94 12.51
N LEU A 20 -26.20 -40.02 12.59
CA LEU A 20 -25.98 -39.21 13.80
C LEU A 20 -27.17 -38.29 14.09
N ALA A 21 -27.75 -37.65 13.07
CA ALA A 21 -28.95 -36.81 13.22
C ALA A 21 -30.20 -37.62 13.62
N ILE A 22 -30.36 -38.85 13.09
CA ILE A 22 -31.45 -39.75 13.46
C ILE A 22 -31.25 -40.33 14.88
N PHE A 23 -30.01 -40.63 15.28
CA PHE A 23 -29.68 -41.17 16.61
C PHE A 23 -29.90 -40.13 17.73
N ILE A 24 -29.59 -38.86 17.48
CA ILE A 24 -29.81 -37.77 18.45
C ILE A 24 -31.31 -37.49 18.67
N ARG A 25 -32.15 -37.67 17.65
CA ARG A 25 -33.62 -37.48 17.76
C ARG A 25 -34.33 -38.63 18.49
N GLY A 26 -33.76 -39.83 18.47
CA GLY A 26 -34.34 -41.02 19.12
C GLY A 26 -33.92 -41.24 20.58
N GLY A 27 -32.85 -40.59 21.06
CA GLY A 27 -32.22 -40.94 22.34
C GLY A 27 -32.47 -40.01 23.54
N LEU A 28 -32.99 -38.79 23.36
CA LEU A 28 -33.10 -37.79 24.44
C LEU A 28 -34.45 -37.05 24.40
N PRO A 29 -35.35 -37.25 25.39
CA PRO A 29 -36.61 -36.52 25.45
C PRO A 29 -36.33 -35.02 25.73
N GLY A 30 -36.75 -34.15 24.80
CA GLY A 30 -36.70 -32.69 24.95
C GLY A 30 -35.68 -31.94 24.05
N VAL A 31 -35.03 -32.60 23.09
CA VAL A 31 -34.10 -31.98 22.13
C VAL A 31 -34.82 -31.64 20.82
N ARG A 32 -34.74 -30.38 20.37
CA ARG A 32 -35.24 -29.92 19.06
C ARG A 32 -34.02 -29.67 18.16
N ALA A 33 -33.96 -30.36 17.03
CA ALA A 33 -32.89 -30.24 16.04
C ALA A 33 -33.47 -29.64 14.76
N ASP A 34 -32.96 -28.48 14.36
CA ASP A 34 -33.32 -27.79 13.13
C ASP A 34 -32.14 -27.94 12.15
N VAL A 35 -32.41 -28.44 10.94
CA VAL A 35 -31.40 -28.68 9.92
C VAL A 35 -31.68 -27.76 8.75
N ALA A 36 -30.75 -26.85 8.47
CA ALA A 36 -30.78 -25.99 7.30
C ALA A 36 -29.76 -26.47 6.26
N VAL A 37 -30.22 -26.69 5.02
CA VAL A 37 -29.40 -27.12 3.89
C VAL A 37 -29.35 -25.98 2.89
N ALA A 38 -28.15 -25.48 2.59
CA ALA A 38 -27.93 -24.49 1.53
C ALA A 38 -27.11 -25.12 0.41
N ASN A 39 -27.61 -25.03 -0.82
CA ASN A 39 -26.96 -25.57 -2.00
C ASN A 39 -26.34 -24.42 -2.80
N PHE A 40 -25.01 -24.38 -2.85
CA PHE A 40 -24.27 -23.50 -3.75
C PHE A 40 -23.53 -24.40 -4.74
N THR A 41 -23.45 -23.97 -6.00
CA THR A 41 -22.89 -24.75 -7.12
C THR A 41 -21.64 -25.54 -6.71
N ASP A 42 -21.78 -26.88 -6.73
CA ASP A 42 -20.80 -27.94 -6.40
C ASP A 42 -20.34 -28.13 -4.93
N GLU A 43 -20.96 -27.45 -3.95
CA GLU A 43 -20.73 -27.67 -2.50
C GLU A 43 -22.04 -27.86 -1.72
N PHE A 44 -22.13 -28.97 -0.95
CA PHE A 44 -23.19 -29.16 0.04
C PHE A 44 -22.70 -28.68 1.40
N CYS A 45 -23.30 -27.63 1.96
CA CYS A 45 -23.05 -27.20 3.33
C CYS A 45 -24.26 -27.52 4.22
N PHE A 46 -24.04 -28.31 5.27
CA PHE A 46 -25.03 -28.64 6.28
C PHE A 46 -24.84 -27.72 7.48
N LEU A 47 -25.90 -27.05 7.91
CA LEU A 47 -25.96 -26.37 9.20
C LEU A 47 -26.96 -27.13 10.09
N VAL A 48 -26.46 -27.74 11.16
CA VAL A 48 -27.30 -28.46 12.13
C VAL A 48 -27.28 -27.68 13.43
N ASP A 49 -28.43 -27.14 13.82
CA ASP A 49 -28.63 -26.42 15.07
C ASP A 49 -29.33 -27.35 16.08
N ILE A 50 -28.62 -27.71 17.15
CA ILE A 50 -29.15 -28.55 18.23
C ILE A 50 -29.41 -27.67 19.44
N ARG A 51 -30.68 -27.51 19.81
CA ARG A 51 -31.09 -26.75 21.01
C ARG A 51 -31.39 -27.73 22.15
N ALA A 52 -30.53 -27.74 23.17
CA ALA A 52 -30.74 -28.46 24.42
C ALA A 52 -30.92 -27.49 25.60
N ARG A 53 -31.55 -27.94 26.70
CA ARG A 53 -31.95 -27.10 27.87
C ARG A 53 -30.81 -26.32 28.57
N GLN A 54 -29.54 -26.50 28.19
CA GLN A 54 -28.39 -25.75 28.72
C GLN A 54 -27.44 -25.16 27.66
N GLY A 55 -27.83 -25.10 26.37
CA GLY A 55 -26.99 -24.45 25.36
C GLY A 55 -27.35 -24.81 23.92
N MET A 56 -26.90 -23.98 22.98
CA MET A 56 -27.04 -24.15 21.53
C MET A 56 -25.72 -24.65 20.95
N LEU A 57 -25.77 -25.76 20.21
CA LEU A 57 -24.62 -26.33 19.52
C LEU A 57 -24.90 -26.26 18.01
N SER A 58 -24.12 -25.44 17.30
CA SER A 58 -24.23 -25.29 15.85
C SER A 58 -23.01 -25.95 15.19
N MET A 59 -23.23 -26.98 14.38
CA MET A 59 -22.18 -27.62 13.57
C MET A 59 -22.39 -27.28 12.09
N CYS A 60 -21.32 -26.80 11.43
CA CYS A 60 -21.29 -26.57 10.00
C CYS A 60 -20.32 -27.57 9.34
N SER A 61 -20.76 -28.29 8.32
CA SER A 61 -19.92 -29.27 7.59
C SER A 61 -20.18 -29.14 6.09
N CYS A 62 -19.11 -28.99 5.30
CA CYS A 62 -19.18 -28.80 3.85
C CYS A 62 -18.54 -30.01 3.12
N VAL A 63 -19.26 -30.63 2.17
CA VAL A 63 -18.81 -31.80 1.39
C VAL A 63 -18.79 -31.47 -0.11
N HIS A 64 -17.68 -31.77 -0.79
CA HIS A 64 -17.45 -31.43 -2.21
C HIS A 64 -17.63 -32.67 -3.11
N HIS A 65 -18.40 -32.59 -4.20
CA HIS A 65 -18.60 -33.71 -5.14
C HIS A 65 -18.07 -33.34 -6.54
N LYS A 66 -17.07 -34.05 -7.06
CA LYS A 66 -16.44 -33.78 -8.36
C LYS A 66 -17.06 -34.66 -9.46
N ASN A 67 -17.93 -34.12 -10.32
CA ASN A 67 -18.40 -34.80 -11.53
C ASN A 67 -17.71 -34.20 -12.77
N ARG A 68 -17.12 -35.07 -13.61
CA ARG A 68 -16.36 -34.70 -14.81
C ARG A 68 -17.17 -35.10 -16.04
N ILE A 69 -17.76 -34.15 -16.76
CA ILE A 69 -18.27 -34.33 -18.13
C ILE A 69 -17.88 -33.07 -18.92
N GLY A 70 -17.16 -33.25 -20.03
CA GLY A 70 -16.41 -32.19 -20.71
C GLY A 70 -17.23 -31.28 -21.62
N ASN A 71 -16.86 -30.01 -21.68
CA ASN A 71 -16.30 -29.36 -22.87
C ASN A 71 -15.76 -27.96 -22.51
N GLN A 72 -14.69 -27.57 -23.20
CA GLN A 72 -13.87 -26.36 -23.14
C GLN A 72 -14.47 -25.07 -22.50
N THR A 73 -14.02 -24.74 -21.28
CA THR A 73 -13.82 -23.39 -20.74
C THR A 73 -12.65 -23.42 -19.73
N PRO A 74 -11.83 -22.36 -19.58
CA PRO A 74 -10.70 -22.38 -18.65
C PRO A 74 -11.21 -22.39 -17.19
N PRO A 75 -10.49 -23.03 -16.25
CA PRO A 75 -10.96 -23.23 -14.88
C PRO A 75 -10.95 -21.91 -14.11
N GLU A 76 -12.14 -21.41 -13.75
CA GLU A 76 -12.29 -20.47 -12.63
C GLU A 76 -11.94 -21.22 -11.34
N PHE A 77 -10.75 -20.94 -10.80
CA PHE A 77 -10.36 -21.35 -9.46
C PHE A 77 -11.17 -20.54 -8.45
N PHE A 78 -12.29 -21.09 -7.97
CA PHE A 78 -12.88 -20.69 -6.70
C PHE A 78 -12.13 -21.43 -5.59
N PRO A 79 -11.36 -20.75 -4.71
CA PRO A 79 -10.54 -21.42 -3.73
C PRO A 79 -11.37 -21.85 -2.51
N LEU A 80 -10.83 -22.85 -1.81
CA LEU A 80 -11.13 -23.39 -0.48
C LEU A 80 -11.30 -22.32 0.63
N GLY A 81 -12.23 -21.38 0.45
CA GLY A 81 -12.45 -20.22 1.31
C GLY A 81 -13.45 -20.44 2.44
N CYS A 82 -14.06 -21.63 2.54
CA CYS A 82 -15.11 -21.88 3.53
C CYS A 82 -14.59 -21.91 4.98
N SER A 83 -13.30 -22.23 5.20
CA SER A 83 -12.75 -22.31 6.56
C SER A 83 -12.35 -20.95 7.16
N SER A 84 -12.02 -19.96 6.32
CA SER A 84 -11.59 -18.63 6.79
C SER A 84 -12.72 -17.60 6.76
N ILE A 85 -13.64 -17.73 5.80
CA ILE A 85 -14.86 -16.89 5.75
C ILE A 85 -15.82 -17.28 6.87
N GLY A 86 -15.86 -18.56 7.27
CA GLY A 86 -16.62 -19.02 8.45
C GLY A 86 -16.20 -18.35 9.76
N CYS A 87 -14.91 -18.00 9.91
CA CYS A 87 -14.42 -17.29 11.09
C CYS A 87 -14.76 -15.79 11.09
N LEU A 88 -14.86 -15.14 9.92
CA LEU A 88 -15.17 -13.71 9.80
C LEU A 88 -16.69 -13.43 9.85
N VAL A 89 -17.51 -14.24 9.19
CA VAL A 89 -18.98 -14.06 9.19
C VAL A 89 -19.60 -14.46 10.52
N GLY A 90 -19.00 -15.40 11.26
CA GLY A 90 -19.42 -15.75 12.61
C GLY A 90 -19.16 -14.64 13.66
N GLN A 91 -18.29 -13.67 13.36
CA GLN A 91 -17.80 -12.72 14.36
C GLN A 91 -18.68 -11.47 14.55
N GLU A 92 -19.48 -11.09 13.56
CA GLU A 92 -20.41 -9.94 13.71
C GLU A 92 -21.75 -10.32 14.37
N LEU A 93 -22.20 -11.58 14.25
CA LEU A 93 -23.47 -12.04 14.82
C LEU A 93 -23.36 -12.59 16.25
N LEU A 94 -22.17 -13.00 16.72
CA LEU A 94 -21.96 -13.65 18.02
C LEU A 94 -21.25 -12.76 19.05
N ARG A 95 -21.36 -11.43 18.94
CA ARG A 95 -20.66 -10.48 19.82
C ARG A 95 -21.28 -10.31 21.22
N SER A 96 -22.08 -11.27 21.71
CA SER A 96 -22.62 -11.14 23.06
C SER A 96 -22.55 -12.39 23.94
N HIS A 97 -22.61 -13.62 23.43
CA HIS A 97 -22.54 -14.81 24.30
C HIS A 97 -22.05 -16.05 23.54
N ALA A 98 -20.74 -16.18 23.28
CA ALA A 98 -20.16 -17.43 22.79
C ALA A 98 -19.07 -17.94 23.77
N ILE A 99 -19.37 -19.03 24.47
CA ILE A 99 -18.53 -19.72 25.48
C ILE A 99 -17.58 -20.73 24.78
N TYR A 100 -17.15 -20.44 23.56
CA TYR A 100 -16.21 -21.30 22.82
C TYR A 100 -15.03 -20.47 22.32
N ASN A 101 -13.95 -20.49 23.10
CA ASN A 101 -12.64 -19.98 22.69
C ASN A 101 -11.99 -20.98 21.73
N GLY A 102 -12.33 -20.91 20.44
CA GLY A 102 -11.60 -21.63 19.40
C GLY A 102 -10.20 -21.04 19.18
N SER A 103 -9.32 -21.81 18.53
CA SER A 103 -7.92 -21.47 18.20
C SER A 103 -7.71 -20.10 17.50
N CYS A 104 -8.79 -19.49 17.00
CA CYS A 104 -8.81 -18.12 16.48
C CYS A 104 -8.51 -17.04 17.53
N ASN A 105 -8.77 -17.30 18.82
CA ASN A 105 -8.51 -16.34 19.90
C ASN A 105 -7.00 -16.24 20.26
N TYR A 106 -6.19 -17.18 19.79
CA TYR A 106 -4.72 -17.16 19.95
C TYR A 106 -4.00 -16.61 18.71
N THR A 107 -4.74 -16.19 17.68
CA THR A 107 -4.14 -15.55 16.51
C THR A 107 -3.92 -14.07 16.80
N LEU A 108 -2.74 -13.54 16.42
CA LEU A 108 -2.43 -12.14 16.64
C LEU A 108 -3.49 -11.30 15.90
N PRO A 109 -4.17 -10.33 16.55
CA PRO A 109 -5.29 -9.60 15.95
C PRO A 109 -4.78 -8.61 14.86
N MET A 110 -4.48 -9.14 13.68
CA MET A 110 -3.85 -8.43 12.57
C MET A 110 -4.61 -7.16 12.19
N LYS A 111 -5.94 -7.22 12.12
CA LYS A 111 -6.79 -6.07 11.78
C LYS A 111 -6.63 -4.92 12.78
N GLN A 112 -6.57 -5.23 14.08
CA GLN A 112 -6.37 -4.23 15.13
C GLN A 112 -4.94 -3.67 15.10
N LEU A 113 -3.94 -4.51 14.84
CA LEU A 113 -2.55 -4.09 14.71
C LEU A 113 -2.36 -3.14 13.52
N TRP A 114 -2.93 -3.46 12.36
CA TRP A 114 -2.91 -2.57 11.19
C TRP A 114 -3.60 -1.25 11.47
N TYR A 115 -4.77 -1.26 12.13
CA TYR A 115 -5.41 -0.02 12.56
C TYR A 115 -4.54 0.80 13.52
N ALA A 116 -3.87 0.16 14.49
CA ALA A 116 -2.96 0.85 15.39
C ALA A 116 -1.79 1.51 14.62
N VAL A 117 -1.17 0.79 13.69
CA VAL A 117 -0.08 1.32 12.85
C VAL A 117 -0.56 2.50 12.00
N TYR A 118 -1.73 2.40 11.36
CA TYR A 118 -2.27 3.51 10.56
C TYR A 118 -2.66 4.72 11.40
N ILE A 119 -3.23 4.52 12.59
CA ILE A 119 -3.54 5.62 13.51
C ILE A 119 -2.26 6.29 13.99
N ILE A 120 -1.23 5.52 14.35
CA ILE A 120 0.08 6.08 14.72
C ILE A 120 0.66 6.89 13.58
N ASN A 121 0.61 6.39 12.34
CA ASN A 121 1.09 7.13 11.17
C ASN A 121 0.33 8.46 10.98
N VAL A 122 -1.01 8.44 11.05
CA VAL A 122 -1.84 9.65 10.99
C VAL A 122 -1.48 10.64 12.11
N VAL A 123 -1.29 10.17 13.35
CA VAL A 123 -0.87 11.02 14.47
C VAL A 123 0.53 11.61 14.24
N LEU A 124 1.47 10.82 13.72
CA LEU A 124 2.81 11.29 13.39
C LEU A 124 2.77 12.40 12.33
N VAL A 125 2.01 12.22 11.26
CA VAL A 125 1.92 13.17 10.15
C VAL A 125 1.17 14.44 10.53
N PHE A 126 0.01 14.33 11.20
CA PHE A 126 -0.86 15.50 11.43
C PHE A 126 -0.62 16.20 12.77
N PHE A 127 0.06 15.57 13.73
CA PHE A 127 0.34 16.17 15.04
C PHE A 127 1.83 16.26 15.33
N LEU A 128 2.57 15.14 15.30
CA LEU A 128 3.95 15.12 15.76
C LEU A 128 4.91 15.90 14.85
N ILE A 129 4.77 15.75 13.53
CA ILE A 129 5.57 16.49 12.54
C ILE A 129 5.26 17.99 12.60
N PRO A 130 3.99 18.45 12.51
CA PRO A 130 3.68 19.87 12.67
C PRO A 130 4.14 20.45 14.01
N PHE A 131 3.97 19.72 15.12
CA PHE A 131 4.50 20.11 16.41
C PHE A 131 6.02 20.31 16.36
N ALA A 132 6.75 19.33 15.79
CA ALA A 132 8.20 19.42 15.67
C ALA A 132 8.63 20.56 14.75
N ILE A 133 7.92 20.81 13.64
CA ILE A 133 8.15 21.95 12.75
C ILE A 133 8.02 23.28 13.51
N PHE A 134 6.90 23.50 14.20
CA PHE A 134 6.69 24.72 15.00
C PHE A 134 7.68 24.84 16.16
N TYR A 135 8.07 23.70 16.74
CA TYR A 135 9.14 23.68 17.73
C TYR A 135 10.44 24.17 17.09
N TYR A 136 10.91 23.58 15.99
CA TYR A 136 12.17 23.95 15.36
C TYR A 136 12.19 25.37 14.76
N GLU A 137 11.04 25.91 14.35
CA GLU A 137 10.90 27.30 13.89
C GLU A 137 10.87 28.33 15.04
N GLY A 138 10.55 27.92 16.26
CA GLY A 138 10.52 28.82 17.41
C GLY A 138 11.88 29.47 17.69
N ASP A 139 11.87 30.78 17.96
CA ASP A 139 13.08 31.58 18.26
C ASP A 139 13.97 30.89 19.30
N GLN A 140 15.25 30.75 18.95
CA GLN A 140 16.29 30.15 19.82
C GLN A 140 16.52 30.95 21.11
N GLU A 141 16.03 32.19 21.18
CA GLU A 141 16.16 33.06 22.34
C GLU A 141 15.21 32.69 23.49
N LYS A 142 14.19 31.86 23.25
CA LYS A 142 13.20 31.45 24.26
C LYS A 142 13.65 30.20 25.02
N THR A 143 13.25 30.09 26.29
CA THR A 143 13.46 28.86 27.09
C THR A 143 12.75 27.67 26.44
N TRP A 144 13.31 26.47 26.60
CA TRP A 144 12.80 25.24 25.96
C TRP A 144 11.32 24.95 26.30
N ILE A 145 10.87 25.31 27.52
CA ILE A 145 9.48 25.16 27.97
C ILE A 145 8.56 26.13 27.21
N GLN A 146 8.92 27.42 27.15
CA GLN A 146 8.11 28.43 26.45
C GLN A 146 7.97 28.11 24.96
N ARG A 147 9.05 27.58 24.35
CA ARG A 147 9.07 27.10 22.98
C ARG A 147 8.11 25.92 22.77
N ALA A 148 8.15 24.92 23.66
CA ALA A 148 7.24 23.78 23.61
C ALA A 148 5.77 24.18 23.79
N PHE A 149 5.45 25.07 24.72
CA PHE A 149 4.08 25.57 24.90
C PHE A 149 3.59 26.37 23.70
N SER A 150 4.44 27.23 23.12
CA SER A 150 4.08 27.98 21.90
C SER A 150 3.83 27.03 20.73
N ALA A 151 4.69 26.02 20.54
CA ALA A 151 4.52 25.03 19.49
C ALA A 151 3.26 24.17 19.69
N LEU A 152 2.97 23.79 20.94
CA LEU A 152 1.76 23.04 21.29
C LEU A 152 0.49 23.86 21.03
N LEU A 153 0.51 25.16 21.28
CA LEU A 153 -0.62 26.06 21.01
C LEU A 153 -0.90 26.14 19.50
N TRP A 154 0.14 26.38 18.69
CA TRP A 154 -0.01 26.40 17.22
C TRP A 154 -0.42 25.04 16.65
N CYS A 155 0.12 23.95 17.19
CA CYS A 155 -0.29 22.60 16.86
C CYS A 155 -1.76 22.34 17.25
N GLY A 156 -2.21 22.86 18.39
CA GLY A 156 -3.60 22.76 18.84
C GLY A 156 -4.56 23.49 17.92
N VAL A 157 -4.24 24.72 17.51
CA VAL A 157 -5.07 25.49 16.57
C VAL A 157 -5.16 24.77 15.22
N THR A 158 -4.02 24.31 14.68
CA THR A 158 -4.02 23.56 13.41
C THR A 158 -4.78 22.25 13.50
N ALA A 159 -4.65 21.51 14.60
CA ALA A 159 -5.43 20.30 14.86
C ALA A 159 -6.94 20.55 14.93
N ILE A 160 -7.38 21.64 15.55
CA ILE A 160 -8.80 22.02 15.61
C ILE A 160 -9.32 22.31 14.20
N VAL A 161 -8.58 23.10 13.41
CA VAL A 161 -8.97 23.42 12.04
C VAL A 161 -9.07 22.15 11.18
N VAL A 162 -8.05 21.30 11.22
CA VAL A 162 -8.04 20.02 10.48
C VAL A 162 -9.15 19.09 10.97
N GLY A 163 -9.36 18.99 12.28
CA GLY A 163 -10.41 18.19 12.89
C GLY A 163 -11.83 18.64 12.49
N LEU A 164 -12.08 19.95 12.45
CA LEU A 164 -13.35 20.51 11.98
C LEU A 164 -13.60 20.19 10.51
N VAL A 165 -12.59 20.40 9.65
CA VAL A 165 -12.69 20.07 8.22
C VAL A 165 -12.96 18.58 8.01
N LEU A 166 -12.23 17.70 8.70
CA LEU A 166 -12.44 16.25 8.63
C LEU A 166 -13.81 15.83 9.18
N GLY A 167 -14.28 16.47 10.26
CA GLY A 167 -15.59 16.20 10.85
C GLY A 167 -16.74 16.56 9.91
N ILE A 168 -16.66 17.72 9.23
CA ILE A 168 -17.65 18.14 8.24
C ILE A 168 -17.64 17.17 7.04
N LEU A 169 -16.46 16.83 6.53
CA LEU A 169 -16.31 15.88 5.41
C LEU A 169 -16.86 14.49 5.76
N TYR A 170 -16.60 14.00 6.98
CA TYR A 170 -17.15 12.75 7.48
C TYR A 170 -18.68 12.78 7.57
N GLY A 171 -19.26 13.90 8.03
CA GLY A 171 -20.71 14.08 8.10
C GLY A 171 -21.39 13.99 6.74
N LEU A 172 -20.76 14.55 5.70
CA LEU A 172 -21.31 14.63 4.33
C LEU A 172 -21.04 13.37 3.50
N ILE A 173 -19.81 12.85 3.52
CA ILE A 173 -19.28 11.87 2.55
C ILE A 173 -18.88 10.54 3.22
N GLY A 174 -18.96 10.41 4.55
CA GLY A 174 -18.55 9.22 5.33
C GLY A 174 -19.47 7.98 5.20
N LYS A 175 -20.04 7.74 4.01
CA LYS A 175 -20.88 6.57 3.70
C LYS A 175 -20.21 5.73 2.60
N VAL A 176 -20.29 4.42 2.72
CA VAL A 176 -19.82 3.44 1.72
C VAL A 176 -21.03 2.83 1.03
N ASP A 177 -20.99 2.75 -0.30
CA ASP A 177 -22.06 2.23 -1.13
C ASP A 177 -21.63 0.90 -1.75
N PHE A 178 -22.06 -0.20 -1.15
CA PHE A 178 -21.85 -1.55 -1.68
C PHE A 178 -22.88 -1.85 -2.78
N THR A 179 -22.40 -2.41 -3.88
CA THR A 179 -23.27 -2.97 -4.92
C THR A 179 -23.58 -4.41 -4.55
N ILE A 180 -24.79 -4.66 -4.04
CA ILE A 180 -25.25 -5.99 -3.67
C ILE A 180 -26.28 -6.48 -4.70
N ARG A 181 -26.28 -7.78 -4.99
CA ARG A 181 -27.42 -8.40 -5.68
C ARG A 181 -28.46 -8.73 -4.63
N ARG A 182 -29.63 -8.09 -4.72
CA ARG A 182 -30.75 -8.46 -3.85
C ARG A 182 -31.37 -9.74 -4.38
N LEU A 183 -31.20 -10.80 -3.61
CA LEU A 183 -31.91 -12.05 -3.78
C LEU A 183 -33.20 -11.94 -2.97
N ASN A 184 -34.34 -12.03 -3.63
CA ASN A 184 -35.63 -12.12 -2.96
C ASN A 184 -36.12 -13.56 -3.09
N SER A 185 -36.37 -14.22 -1.96
CA SER A 185 -36.93 -15.58 -1.92
C SER A 185 -38.20 -15.56 -1.08
N ASN A 186 -39.28 -16.11 -1.61
CA ASN A 186 -40.50 -16.28 -0.82
C ASN A 186 -40.30 -17.39 0.20
N THR A 187 -40.69 -17.14 1.45
CA THR A 187 -40.77 -18.18 2.48
C THR A 187 -42.03 -19.00 2.27
N GLN A 188 -41.90 -20.31 2.12
CA GLN A 188 -43.04 -21.22 2.12
C GLN A 188 -43.19 -21.86 3.51
N ALA A 189 -44.44 -22.07 3.94
CA ALA A 189 -44.69 -22.82 5.17
C ALA A 189 -44.08 -24.22 5.07
N PHE A 190 -43.43 -24.65 6.16
CA PHE A 190 -42.80 -25.96 6.23
C PHE A 190 -43.87 -27.04 6.06
N THR A 191 -43.75 -27.87 5.02
CA THR A 191 -44.71 -28.95 4.74
C THR A 191 -44.52 -30.10 5.74
N SER A 192 -45.62 -30.75 6.11
CA SER A 192 -45.60 -32.01 6.87
C SER A 192 -45.34 -33.24 5.98
N ASP A 193 -45.42 -33.09 4.66
CA ASP A 193 -45.20 -34.17 3.69
C ASP A 193 -43.75 -34.17 3.17
N PHE A 194 -42.93 -35.03 3.78
CA PHE A 194 -41.53 -35.25 3.39
C PHE A 194 -41.35 -36.23 2.22
N THR A 195 -42.45 -36.75 1.67
CA THR A 195 -42.45 -37.71 0.56
C THR A 195 -41.88 -37.14 -0.74
N GLN A 196 -41.84 -35.81 -0.87
CA GLN A 196 -41.31 -35.09 -2.02
C GLN A 196 -39.80 -34.77 -1.92
N LEU A 197 -39.18 -35.02 -0.76
CA LEU A 197 -37.74 -34.82 -0.54
C LEU A 197 -37.02 -36.13 -0.85
N THR A 198 -36.40 -36.21 -2.03
CA THR A 198 -35.61 -37.38 -2.44
C THR A 198 -34.14 -37.00 -2.51
N ALA A 199 -33.23 -38.00 -2.55
CA ALA A 199 -31.81 -37.73 -2.73
C ALA A 199 -31.50 -36.92 -4.03
N SER A 200 -32.40 -36.99 -5.01
CA SER A 200 -32.36 -36.22 -6.26
C SER A 200 -33.05 -34.84 -6.19
N SER A 201 -33.88 -34.58 -5.17
CA SER A 201 -34.61 -33.33 -4.95
C SER A 201 -34.53 -32.92 -3.47
N PRO A 202 -33.37 -32.40 -3.03
CA PRO A 202 -33.16 -32.03 -1.62
C PRO A 202 -33.95 -30.77 -1.21
N CYS A 203 -34.59 -30.08 -2.17
CA CYS A 203 -35.35 -28.86 -1.98
C CYS A 203 -36.85 -29.12 -2.23
N LEU A 204 -37.73 -28.40 -1.54
CA LEU A 204 -39.16 -28.43 -1.87
C LEU A 204 -39.37 -27.89 -3.30
N PRO A 205 -39.95 -28.68 -4.22
CA PRO A 205 -40.03 -28.30 -5.62
C PRO A 205 -40.99 -27.11 -5.81
N TRP A 206 -40.51 -26.05 -6.45
CA TRP A 206 -41.37 -24.98 -6.97
C TRP A 206 -42.14 -25.54 -8.19
N PRO A 207 -43.41 -25.15 -8.45
CA PRO A 207 -44.28 -25.82 -9.43
C PRO A 207 -43.71 -25.95 -10.85
N ASN A 208 -42.68 -25.19 -11.20
CA ASN A 208 -42.08 -25.17 -12.54
C ASN A 208 -40.56 -25.40 -12.58
N ASN A 209 -39.87 -25.65 -11.46
CA ASN A 209 -38.42 -25.96 -11.49
C ASN A 209 -37.90 -26.61 -10.19
N PRO A 210 -37.80 -27.94 -10.11
CA PRO A 210 -37.49 -28.66 -8.87
C PRO A 210 -36.03 -28.53 -8.39
N ASN A 211 -35.12 -28.00 -9.22
CA ASN A 211 -33.67 -28.01 -8.96
C ASN A 211 -33.00 -26.62 -8.99
N GLN A 212 -33.76 -25.52 -8.99
CA GLN A 212 -33.18 -24.19 -9.13
C GLN A 212 -33.27 -23.37 -7.85
N CYS A 213 -32.12 -22.98 -7.30
CA CYS A 213 -32.05 -22.05 -6.19
C CYS A 213 -32.51 -20.66 -6.63
N ALA A 214 -33.14 -19.89 -5.73
CA ALA A 214 -33.57 -18.51 -5.99
C ALA A 214 -32.44 -17.60 -6.51
N ALA A 215 -31.17 -17.95 -6.22
CA ALA A 215 -29.98 -17.28 -6.74
C ALA A 215 -29.83 -17.36 -8.28
N TYR A 216 -30.32 -18.43 -8.91
CA TYR A 216 -30.18 -18.68 -10.36
C TYR A 216 -31.24 -17.93 -11.19
N LEU A 217 -32.35 -17.53 -10.55
CA LEU A 217 -33.48 -16.83 -11.18
C LEU A 217 -33.38 -15.29 -11.05
N ALA A 218 -32.39 -14.77 -10.32
CA ALA A 218 -32.20 -13.34 -10.17
C ALA A 218 -31.70 -12.71 -11.49
N SER A 219 -32.48 -11.78 -12.06
CA SER A 219 -32.07 -11.00 -13.23
C SER A 219 -30.74 -10.27 -12.96
N PRO A 220 -29.83 -10.15 -13.96
CA PRO A 220 -28.64 -9.31 -13.86
C PRO A 220 -28.90 -7.87 -13.40
N ASP A 221 -30.14 -7.38 -13.58
CA ASP A 221 -30.58 -6.03 -13.22
C ASP A 221 -30.98 -5.87 -11.75
N SER A 222 -30.96 -6.93 -10.93
CA SER A 222 -31.31 -6.89 -9.49
C SER A 222 -30.21 -6.29 -8.60
N VAL A 223 -29.46 -5.32 -9.12
CA VAL A 223 -28.36 -4.63 -8.42
C VAL A 223 -28.94 -3.53 -7.54
N ALA A 224 -28.85 -3.71 -6.22
CA ALA A 224 -29.22 -2.69 -5.25
C ALA A 224 -27.98 -2.08 -4.60
N LYS A 225 -28.11 -0.82 -4.16
CA LYS A 225 -27.08 -0.16 -3.34
C LYS A 225 -27.39 -0.40 -1.87
N TRP A 226 -26.42 -0.93 -1.14
CA TRP A 226 -26.47 -1.01 0.32
C TRP A 226 -25.48 -0.03 0.92
N THR A 227 -25.99 0.88 1.75
CA THR A 227 -25.21 1.99 2.28
C THR A 227 -24.91 1.77 3.76
N MET A 228 -23.64 1.78 4.14
CA MET A 228 -23.20 1.70 5.53
C MET A 228 -22.37 2.93 5.90
N ARG A 229 -22.50 3.40 7.14
CA ARG A 229 -21.63 4.46 7.68
C ARG A 229 -20.32 3.84 8.16
N VAL A 230 -19.19 4.40 7.71
CA VAL A 230 -17.84 3.95 8.08
C VAL A 230 -17.50 4.49 9.47
N SER A 231 -16.66 3.79 10.23
CA SER A 231 -16.15 4.36 11.49
C SER A 231 -15.25 5.58 11.23
N PHE A 232 -15.24 6.54 12.15
CA PHE A 232 -14.43 7.77 11.99
C PHE A 232 -12.93 7.49 11.76
N PRO A 233 -12.25 6.59 12.51
CA PRO A 233 -10.84 6.28 12.26
C PRO A 233 -10.58 5.70 10.87
N GLN A 234 -11.44 4.78 10.40
CA GLN A 234 -11.34 4.23 9.04
C GLN A 234 -11.52 5.31 7.98
N TYR A 235 -12.39 6.29 8.22
CA TYR A 235 -12.57 7.42 7.31
C TYR A 235 -11.31 8.30 7.19
N VAL A 236 -10.65 8.60 8.33
CA VAL A 236 -9.38 9.36 8.33
C VAL A 236 -8.27 8.59 7.61
N ILE A 237 -8.20 7.26 7.80
CA ILE A 237 -7.26 6.40 7.07
C ILE A 237 -7.56 6.42 5.57
N ALA A 238 -8.84 6.34 5.19
CA ALA A 238 -9.24 6.40 3.79
C ALA A 238 -8.85 7.73 3.13
N LEU A 239 -9.09 8.85 3.80
CA LEU A 239 -8.75 10.18 3.29
C LEU A 239 -7.24 10.39 3.17
N SER A 240 -6.47 10.00 4.19
CA SER A 240 -5.01 10.06 4.14
C SER A 240 -4.42 9.15 3.04
N THR A 241 -5.03 7.98 2.80
CA THR A 241 -4.63 7.10 1.69
C THR A 241 -4.86 7.74 0.33
N ILE A 242 -5.90 8.56 0.15
CA ILE A 242 -6.16 9.25 -1.13
C ILE A 242 -5.13 10.34 -1.38
N VAL A 243 -4.86 11.16 -0.35
CA VAL A 243 -3.81 12.19 -0.42
C VAL A 243 -2.47 11.54 -0.71
N GLY A 244 -2.15 10.47 0.02
CA GLY A 244 -0.95 9.67 -0.21
C GLY A 244 -0.91 9.05 -1.61
N SER A 245 -2.04 8.61 -2.18
CA SER A 245 -2.09 7.96 -3.49
C SER A 245 -1.77 8.95 -4.60
N PHE A 246 -2.23 10.19 -4.46
CA PHE A 246 -1.86 11.28 -5.36
C PHE A 246 -0.35 11.56 -5.32
N LEU A 247 0.21 11.72 -4.11
CA LEU A 247 1.64 11.96 -3.92
C LEU A 247 2.50 10.77 -4.39
N PHE A 248 2.08 9.55 -4.06
CA PHE A 248 2.72 8.30 -4.47
C PHE A 248 2.74 8.13 -5.99
N THR A 249 1.64 8.47 -6.66
CA THR A 249 1.56 8.41 -8.12
C THR A 249 2.62 9.29 -8.79
N PHE A 250 2.83 10.48 -8.23
CA PHE A 250 3.80 11.44 -8.73
C PHE A 250 5.25 11.10 -8.32
N PHE A 251 5.54 11.01 -7.02
CA PHE A 251 6.89 10.74 -6.52
C PHE A 251 7.34 9.30 -6.77
N GLY A 252 6.45 8.33 -6.57
CA GLY A 252 6.72 6.93 -6.88
C GLY A 252 6.92 6.72 -8.37
N GLY A 253 6.05 7.27 -9.23
CA GLY A 253 6.20 7.17 -10.68
C GLY A 253 7.52 7.76 -11.18
N VAL A 254 7.88 8.97 -10.73
CA VAL A 254 9.18 9.57 -11.06
C VAL A 254 10.35 8.77 -10.48
N GLY A 255 10.21 8.35 -9.23
CA GLY A 255 11.20 7.57 -8.47
C GLY A 255 11.58 6.24 -9.11
N MET A 256 10.63 5.55 -9.73
CA MET A 256 10.84 4.26 -10.40
C MET A 256 11.88 4.34 -11.53
N ALA A 257 11.94 5.47 -12.23
CA ALA A 257 12.95 5.71 -13.27
C ALA A 257 14.22 6.34 -12.69
N VAL A 258 14.06 7.30 -11.78
CA VAL A 258 15.16 8.08 -11.20
C VAL A 258 16.13 7.22 -10.40
N LEU A 259 15.64 6.27 -9.59
CA LEU A 259 16.48 5.47 -8.71
C LEU A 259 17.52 4.65 -9.48
N PRO A 260 17.15 3.74 -10.41
CA PRO A 260 18.14 2.93 -11.11
C PRO A 260 19.02 3.78 -12.05
N LEU A 261 18.43 4.72 -12.78
CA LEU A 261 19.17 5.56 -13.72
C LEU A 261 20.12 6.53 -13.00
N GLY A 262 19.70 7.09 -11.88
CA GLY A 262 20.51 7.98 -11.04
C GLY A 262 21.76 7.28 -10.51
N LEU A 263 21.61 6.04 -10.03
CA LEU A 263 22.73 5.23 -9.55
C LEU A 263 23.71 4.88 -10.68
N ILE A 264 23.22 4.51 -11.86
CA ILE A 264 24.06 4.23 -13.04
C ILE A 264 24.79 5.49 -13.50
N PHE A 265 24.11 6.63 -13.58
CA PHE A 265 24.75 7.90 -13.97
C PHE A 265 25.76 8.39 -12.94
N ALA A 266 25.54 8.14 -11.65
CA ALA A 266 26.52 8.42 -10.61
C ALA A 266 27.82 7.63 -10.83
N PHE A 267 27.73 6.36 -11.26
CA PHE A 267 28.92 5.59 -11.61
C PHE A 267 29.60 6.08 -12.89
N ILE A 268 28.83 6.40 -13.94
CA ILE A 268 29.39 6.85 -15.23
C ILE A 268 30.11 8.19 -15.08
N ARG A 269 29.56 9.12 -14.28
CA ARG A 269 30.08 10.48 -14.08
C ARG A 269 31.10 10.60 -12.95
N ARG A 270 31.54 9.49 -12.36
CA ARG A 270 32.50 9.49 -11.24
C ARG A 270 33.84 10.14 -11.64
N PRO A 271 34.53 10.81 -10.71
CA PRO A 271 35.91 11.23 -10.93
C PRO A 271 36.83 10.00 -11.07
N ARG A 272 37.77 10.04 -12.03
CA ARG A 272 38.65 8.89 -12.34
C ARG A 272 40.04 8.98 -11.70
N THR A 273 40.45 10.16 -11.28
CA THR A 273 41.81 10.42 -10.79
C THR A 273 41.80 11.25 -9.53
N ILE A 274 42.73 10.93 -8.61
CA ILE A 274 43.00 11.71 -7.41
C ILE A 274 43.76 12.98 -7.82
N ILE A 275 43.33 14.13 -7.30
CA ILE A 275 43.97 15.43 -7.55
C ILE A 275 45.24 15.56 -6.70
N THR A 276 46.28 16.22 -7.22
CA THR A 276 47.49 16.53 -6.44
C THR A 276 47.24 17.57 -5.35
N ARG A 277 47.99 17.55 -4.24
CA ARG A 277 47.84 18.55 -3.16
C ARG A 277 47.94 20.00 -3.66
N ALA A 278 48.82 20.27 -4.62
CA ALA A 278 49.00 21.62 -5.20
C ALA A 278 47.75 22.09 -5.96
N GLN A 279 47.14 21.21 -6.76
CA GLN A 279 45.90 21.49 -7.45
C GLN A 279 44.75 21.67 -6.45
N TYR A 280 44.64 20.81 -5.44
CA TYR A 280 43.63 20.95 -4.38
C TYR A 280 43.72 22.32 -3.69
N ILE A 281 44.92 22.76 -3.30
CA ILE A 281 45.11 24.07 -2.65
C ILE A 281 44.69 25.19 -3.60
N LYS A 282 45.08 25.14 -4.88
CA LYS A 282 44.69 26.15 -5.86
C LYS A 282 43.16 26.23 -6.00
N GLU A 283 42.50 25.10 -6.17
CA GLU A 283 41.06 25.02 -6.35
C GLU A 283 40.29 25.43 -5.08
N ALA A 284 40.72 24.97 -3.91
CA ALA A 284 40.15 25.38 -2.62
C ALA A 284 40.28 26.90 -2.39
N THR A 285 41.39 27.51 -2.82
CA THR A 285 41.54 28.97 -2.73
C THR A 285 40.61 29.73 -3.69
N GLU A 286 40.35 29.20 -4.90
CA GLU A 286 39.39 29.82 -5.83
C GLU A 286 37.96 29.70 -5.30
N LEU A 287 37.60 28.53 -4.77
CA LEU A 287 36.30 28.30 -4.14
C LEU A 287 36.09 29.21 -2.92
N GLY A 288 37.14 29.39 -2.10
CA GLY A 288 37.15 30.33 -0.99
C GLY A 288 36.99 31.80 -1.40
N LYS A 289 37.52 32.22 -2.56
CA LYS A 289 37.27 33.56 -3.11
C LYS A 289 35.81 33.74 -3.51
N ARG A 290 35.22 32.78 -4.22
CA ARG A 290 33.79 32.81 -4.58
C ARG A 290 32.89 32.83 -3.35
N ALA A 291 33.23 32.07 -2.31
CA ALA A 291 32.48 32.08 -1.05
C ALA A 291 32.50 33.46 -0.37
N LYS A 292 33.63 34.18 -0.44
CA LYS A 292 33.73 35.56 0.06
C LYS A 292 32.85 36.53 -0.75
N GLU A 293 32.88 36.44 -2.08
CA GLU A 293 32.03 37.26 -2.95
C GLU A 293 30.53 37.05 -2.64
N ILE A 294 30.09 35.80 -2.54
CA ILE A 294 28.70 35.46 -2.20
C ILE A 294 28.33 35.98 -0.80
N ARG A 295 29.26 35.86 0.17
CA ARG A 295 29.06 36.39 1.53
C ARG A 295 28.89 37.91 1.53
N GLU A 296 29.66 38.63 0.74
CA GLU A 296 29.55 40.09 0.63
C GLU A 296 28.20 40.52 0.04
N VAL A 297 27.74 39.85 -1.02
CA VAL A 297 26.42 40.09 -1.62
C VAL A 297 25.30 39.76 -0.61
N ALA A 298 25.42 38.65 0.14
CA ALA A 298 24.47 38.29 1.19
C ALA A 298 24.40 39.35 2.30
N LEU A 299 25.55 39.87 2.75
CA LEU A 299 25.62 40.95 3.74
C LEU A 299 25.02 42.27 3.20
N ALA A 300 25.22 42.58 1.91
CA ALA A 300 24.60 43.74 1.29
C ALA A 300 23.06 43.61 1.26
N LEU A 301 22.54 42.44 0.89
CA LEU A 301 21.10 42.15 0.93
C LEU A 301 20.51 42.18 2.34
N GLN A 302 21.29 41.76 3.35
CA GLN A 302 20.89 41.85 4.76
C GLN A 302 20.81 43.31 5.23
N ARG A 303 21.70 44.20 4.75
CA ARG A 303 21.61 45.64 5.03
C ARG A 303 20.40 46.27 4.33
N GLU A 304 20.10 45.88 3.09
CA GLU A 304 18.88 46.30 2.39
C GLU A 304 17.61 45.82 3.09
N GLU A 305 17.65 44.66 3.75
CA GLU A 305 16.53 44.17 4.56
C GLU A 305 16.29 45.07 5.77
N ARG A 306 17.36 45.47 6.46
CA ARG A 306 17.30 46.37 7.63
C ARG A 306 16.85 47.79 7.26
N SER A 307 17.13 48.26 6.05
CA SER A 307 16.62 49.54 5.56
C SER A 307 15.16 49.51 5.09
N GLY A 308 14.48 48.36 5.21
CA GLY A 308 13.04 48.22 4.98
C GLY A 308 12.63 47.98 3.52
N SER A 309 13.58 47.83 2.58
CA SER A 309 13.27 47.66 1.15
C SER A 309 12.99 46.19 0.79
N LYS A 310 11.88 45.62 1.28
CA LYS A 310 11.44 44.25 0.97
C LYS A 310 10.70 44.13 -0.38
N GLY A 311 11.31 44.63 -1.45
CA GLY A 311 10.74 44.62 -2.80
C GLY A 311 10.85 43.29 -3.55
N ARG A 312 10.25 43.22 -4.75
CA ARG A 312 10.32 42.03 -5.65
C ARG A 312 11.74 41.77 -6.16
N LYS A 313 12.54 42.83 -6.35
CA LYS A 313 13.96 42.75 -6.74
C LYS A 313 14.80 42.07 -5.64
N TRP A 314 14.58 42.46 -4.39
CA TRP A 314 15.25 41.85 -3.23
C TRP A 314 14.97 40.34 -3.15
N LYS A 315 13.69 39.92 -3.24
CA LYS A 315 13.32 38.49 -3.25
C LYS A 315 14.01 37.70 -4.37
N LYS A 316 14.15 38.30 -5.56
CA LYS A 316 14.87 37.69 -6.69
C LYS A 316 16.36 37.55 -6.40
N ASN A 317 17.00 38.59 -5.86
CA ASN A 317 18.41 38.59 -5.51
C ASN A 317 18.73 37.58 -4.39
N VAL A 318 17.89 37.52 -3.35
CA VAL A 318 18.00 36.52 -2.28
C VAL A 318 17.92 35.10 -2.84
N LYS A 319 16.95 34.83 -3.74
CA LYS A 319 16.84 33.52 -4.39
C LYS A 319 18.06 33.19 -5.24
N GLN A 320 18.63 34.17 -5.93
CA GLN A 320 19.84 33.97 -6.73
C GLN A 320 21.05 33.65 -5.84
N VAL A 321 21.28 34.41 -4.77
CA VAL A 321 22.35 34.15 -3.80
C VAL A 321 22.20 32.77 -3.16
N GLN A 322 20.97 32.39 -2.79
CA GLN A 322 20.69 31.06 -2.26
C GLN A 322 21.00 29.96 -3.28
N GLN A 323 20.70 30.18 -4.55
CA GLN A 323 21.03 29.23 -5.61
C GLN A 323 22.55 29.14 -5.85
N GLU A 324 23.27 30.26 -5.85
CA GLU A 324 24.73 30.29 -6.00
C GLU A 324 25.43 29.61 -4.82
N LEU A 325 24.92 29.79 -3.60
CA LEU A 325 25.39 29.08 -2.42
C LEU A 325 25.22 27.57 -2.55
N VAL A 326 24.07 27.09 -3.04
CA VAL A 326 23.84 25.66 -3.29
C VAL A 326 24.84 25.10 -4.31
N TYR A 327 25.18 25.85 -5.37
CA TYR A 327 26.20 25.42 -6.32
C TYR A 327 27.60 25.42 -5.71
N LEU A 328 27.93 26.39 -4.87
CA LEU A 328 29.23 26.44 -4.18
C LEU A 328 29.40 25.26 -3.23
N GLU A 329 28.36 24.89 -2.48
CA GLU A 329 28.36 23.67 -1.65
C GLU A 329 28.57 22.40 -2.48
N GLN A 330 27.92 22.30 -3.66
CA GLN A 330 28.10 21.16 -4.56
C GLN A 330 29.53 21.08 -5.11
N ASP A 331 30.12 22.22 -5.47
CA ASP A 331 31.52 22.31 -5.92
C ASP A 331 32.48 21.94 -4.76
N GLN A 332 32.18 22.33 -3.51
CA GLN A 332 32.96 21.95 -2.34
C GLN A 332 32.89 20.44 -2.08
N GLU A 333 31.69 19.86 -2.08
CA GLU A 333 31.48 18.41 -1.87
C GLU A 333 32.21 17.59 -2.93
N ALA A 334 32.15 18.01 -4.20
CA ALA A 334 32.89 17.36 -5.28
C ALA A 334 34.42 17.45 -5.08
N LEU A 335 34.93 18.57 -4.56
CA LEU A 335 36.35 18.74 -4.29
C LEU A 335 36.83 17.87 -3.10
N GLU A 336 36.02 17.77 -2.05
CA GLU A 336 36.28 16.91 -0.88
C GLU A 336 36.26 15.42 -1.26
N GLU A 337 35.36 15.02 -2.17
CA GLU A 337 35.26 13.62 -2.63
C GLU A 337 36.50 13.17 -3.41
N VAL A 338 37.12 14.07 -4.18
CA VAL A 338 38.29 13.74 -5.02
C VAL A 338 39.61 13.83 -4.25
N TYR A 339 39.61 14.48 -3.08
CA TYR A 339 40.78 14.57 -2.20
C TYR A 339 40.42 14.19 -0.77
N PRO A 340 40.43 12.88 -0.42
CA PRO A 340 40.10 12.45 0.93
C PRO A 340 41.13 12.99 1.93
N GLN A 341 40.66 13.80 2.88
CA GLN A 341 41.49 14.34 3.95
C GLN A 341 41.58 13.33 5.12
N GLY A 342 42.79 12.97 5.54
CA GLY A 342 43.01 12.16 6.75
C GLY A 342 44.25 11.25 6.67
N GLU A 343 44.56 10.62 7.81
CA GLU A 343 45.73 9.73 7.99
C GLU A 343 45.61 8.41 7.21
N LYS A 344 44.41 8.08 6.68
CA LYS A 344 44.12 6.84 5.94
C LYS A 344 43.56 7.08 4.53
N ALA A 345 44.14 8.05 3.80
CA ALA A 345 43.67 8.51 2.48
C ALA A 345 43.49 7.39 1.43
N GLU A 346 44.35 6.37 1.43
CA GLU A 346 44.23 5.26 0.47
C GLU A 346 43.00 4.37 0.75
N THR A 347 42.70 4.11 2.02
CA THR A 347 41.54 3.28 2.40
C THR A 347 40.21 4.00 2.18
N SER A 348 40.14 5.31 2.42
CA SER A 348 38.94 6.10 2.15
C SER A 348 38.68 6.22 0.65
N TRP A 349 39.71 6.39 -0.17
CA TRP A 349 39.58 6.33 -1.63
C TRP A 349 39.13 4.95 -2.13
N ALA A 350 39.68 3.86 -1.56
CA ALA A 350 39.22 2.52 -1.90
C ALA A 350 37.72 2.32 -1.57
N LEU A 351 37.27 2.86 -0.43
CA LEU A 351 35.85 2.83 -0.04
C LEU A 351 34.97 3.68 -0.95
N THR A 352 35.42 4.85 -1.42
CA THR A 352 34.64 5.65 -2.38
C THR A 352 34.50 4.93 -3.73
N VAL A 353 35.59 4.34 -4.24
CA VAL A 353 35.56 3.51 -5.47
C VAL A 353 34.63 2.30 -5.31
N LEU A 354 34.71 1.60 -4.17
CA LEU A 354 33.80 0.50 -3.86
C LEU A 354 32.35 0.98 -3.80
N GLY A 355 32.10 2.14 -3.19
CA GLY A 355 30.78 2.78 -3.15
C GLY A 355 30.23 3.06 -4.55
N TYR A 356 31.07 3.50 -5.49
CA TYR A 356 30.67 3.68 -6.89
C TYR A 356 30.32 2.37 -7.59
N LEU A 357 31.10 1.31 -7.37
CA LEU A 357 30.78 -0.03 -7.91
C LEU A 357 29.49 -0.58 -7.31
N ALA A 358 29.27 -0.40 -6.00
CA ALA A 358 28.03 -0.76 -5.34
C ALA A 358 26.83 0.00 -5.93
N LYS A 359 26.97 1.31 -6.21
CA LYS A 359 25.95 2.10 -6.92
C LYS A 359 25.64 1.52 -8.30
N LEU A 360 26.64 1.07 -9.07
CA LEU A 360 26.40 0.43 -10.37
C LEU A 360 25.62 -0.89 -10.22
N PHE A 361 26.03 -1.75 -9.29
CA PHE A 361 25.36 -3.02 -9.04
C PHE A 361 23.90 -2.84 -8.59
N LEU A 362 23.67 -1.94 -7.62
CA LEU A 362 22.33 -1.59 -7.16
C LEU A 362 21.50 -0.91 -8.26
N GLY A 363 22.12 -0.11 -9.13
CA GLY A 363 21.48 0.50 -10.28
C GLY A 363 21.01 -0.52 -11.32
N LEU A 364 21.85 -1.52 -11.63
CA LEU A 364 21.48 -2.61 -12.55
C LEU A 364 20.38 -3.50 -11.96
N LEU A 365 20.51 -3.88 -10.68
CA LEU A 365 19.48 -4.64 -9.97
C LEU A 365 18.16 -3.87 -9.92
N GLY A 366 18.20 -2.58 -9.57
CA GLY A 366 17.05 -1.70 -9.57
C GLY A 366 16.41 -1.56 -10.94
N LEU A 367 17.18 -1.53 -12.03
CA LEU A 367 16.65 -1.47 -13.39
C LEU A 367 15.80 -2.71 -13.69
N VAL A 368 16.31 -3.91 -13.35
CA VAL A 368 15.56 -5.16 -13.50
C VAL A 368 14.28 -5.12 -12.69
N VAL A 369 14.35 -4.73 -11.42
CA VAL A 369 13.18 -4.66 -10.53
C VAL A 369 12.16 -3.63 -11.01
N THR A 370 12.59 -2.47 -11.53
CA THR A 370 11.71 -1.47 -12.15
C THR A 370 10.97 -2.05 -13.36
N VAL A 371 11.68 -2.75 -14.26
CA VAL A 371 11.04 -3.37 -15.44
C VAL A 371 10.02 -4.41 -15.01
N VAL A 372 10.38 -5.28 -14.06
CA VAL A 372 9.48 -6.31 -13.51
C VAL A 372 8.22 -5.68 -12.90
N TRP A 373 8.37 -4.60 -12.12
CA TRP A 373 7.23 -3.85 -11.57
C TRP A 373 6.36 -3.23 -12.65
N LEU A 374 6.93 -2.56 -13.65
CA LEU A 374 6.16 -1.94 -14.74
C LEU A 374 5.39 -2.97 -15.54
N VAL A 375 6.02 -4.10 -15.87
CA VAL A 375 5.36 -5.23 -16.55
C VAL A 375 4.22 -5.78 -15.71
N HIS A 376 4.43 -5.97 -14.40
CA HIS A 376 3.39 -6.45 -13.49
C HIS A 376 2.19 -5.50 -13.46
N ILE A 377 2.43 -4.20 -13.34
CA ILE A 377 1.36 -3.18 -13.31
C ILE A 377 0.56 -3.22 -14.62
N ILE A 378 1.23 -3.27 -15.77
CA ILE A 378 0.57 -3.29 -17.08
C ILE A 378 -0.27 -4.56 -17.27
N ILE A 379 0.29 -5.73 -16.99
CA ILE A 379 -0.34 -7.03 -17.27
C ILE A 379 -1.46 -7.36 -16.26
N PHE A 380 -1.25 -7.07 -14.98
CA PHE A 380 -2.15 -7.48 -13.89
C PHE A 380 -3.14 -6.39 -13.46
N MET A 381 -2.75 -5.11 -13.48
CA MET A 381 -3.57 -4.04 -12.90
C MET A 381 -4.32 -3.20 -13.95
N LEU A 382 -3.75 -2.99 -15.14
CA LEU A 382 -4.35 -2.11 -16.15
C LEU A 382 -5.38 -2.83 -17.04
N VAL A 383 -5.22 -4.13 -17.29
CA VAL A 383 -6.12 -4.91 -18.15
C VAL A 383 -7.14 -5.67 -17.30
N ASN A 384 -8.43 -5.48 -17.59
CA ASN A 384 -9.53 -6.21 -16.98
C ASN A 384 -10.24 -7.05 -18.06
N PRO A 385 -10.26 -8.40 -17.99
CA PRO A 385 -9.61 -9.27 -17.00
C PRO A 385 -8.07 -9.30 -17.11
N PRO A 386 -7.34 -9.64 -16.03
CA PRO A 386 -5.88 -9.65 -16.04
C PRO A 386 -5.33 -10.70 -17.01
N VAL A 387 -4.33 -10.33 -17.82
CA VAL A 387 -3.77 -11.22 -18.85
C VAL A 387 -3.02 -12.39 -18.22
N SER A 388 -2.27 -12.12 -17.14
CA SER A 388 -1.67 -13.17 -16.32
C SER A 388 -1.39 -12.66 -14.90
N PRO A 389 -1.42 -13.54 -13.87
CA PRO A 389 -1.07 -13.16 -12.50
C PRO A 389 0.44 -12.94 -12.26
N PHE A 390 1.31 -13.09 -13.27
CA PHE A 390 2.78 -12.91 -13.26
C PHE A 390 3.49 -12.98 -11.88
N LEU A 391 3.76 -11.85 -11.21
CA LEU A 391 4.47 -11.86 -9.91
C LEU A 391 3.71 -12.60 -8.80
N ASN A 392 2.37 -12.56 -8.81
CA ASN A 392 1.59 -13.31 -7.82
C ASN A 392 1.87 -14.81 -7.92
N SER A 393 1.92 -15.35 -9.15
CA SER A 393 2.25 -16.77 -9.35
C SER A 393 3.71 -17.07 -8.96
N PHE A 394 4.63 -16.12 -9.19
CA PHE A 394 6.02 -16.24 -8.76
C PHE A 394 6.14 -16.33 -7.23
N PHE A 395 5.44 -15.47 -6.48
CA PHE A 395 5.47 -15.50 -5.02
C PHE A 395 4.84 -16.76 -4.43
N VAL A 396 3.70 -17.21 -4.98
CA VAL A 396 3.07 -18.48 -4.54
C VAL A 396 4.03 -19.66 -4.74
N LYS A 397 4.72 -19.74 -5.89
CA LYS A 397 5.72 -20.80 -6.14
C LYS A 397 6.93 -20.75 -5.21
N LEU A 398 7.35 -19.55 -4.79
CA LEU A 398 8.42 -19.40 -3.82
C LEU A 398 7.99 -19.82 -2.41
N ASP A 399 6.75 -19.50 -2.05
CA ASP A 399 6.13 -19.88 -0.79
C ASP A 399 6.00 -21.41 -0.67
N ASP A 400 5.60 -22.07 -1.76
CA ASP A 400 5.54 -23.54 -1.87
C ASP A 400 6.92 -24.21 -1.66
N ALA A 401 8.01 -23.55 -2.07
CA ALA A 401 9.37 -24.07 -1.89
C ALA A 401 9.85 -23.89 -0.44
N TRP A 402 9.71 -22.67 0.09
CA TRP A 402 9.95 -22.36 1.50
C TRP A 402 9.14 -21.12 1.87
N GLY A 403 8.20 -21.23 2.82
CA GLY A 403 7.25 -20.14 3.13
C GLY A 403 7.88 -18.80 3.54
N LEU A 404 9.15 -18.81 3.96
CA LEU A 404 9.89 -17.58 4.24
C LEU A 404 10.40 -16.89 2.97
N LEU A 405 10.62 -17.62 1.87
CA LEU A 405 11.08 -17.04 0.60
C LEU A 405 10.00 -16.21 -0.08
N GLY A 406 8.75 -16.68 -0.14
CA GLY A 406 7.65 -15.92 -0.71
C GLY A 406 7.45 -14.58 0.01
N THR A 407 7.40 -14.60 1.34
CA THR A 407 7.23 -13.40 2.17
C THR A 407 8.44 -12.46 2.11
N SER A 408 9.67 -12.98 2.09
CA SER A 408 10.89 -12.17 1.95
C SER A 408 10.99 -11.49 0.58
N ALA A 409 10.65 -12.19 -0.51
CA ALA A 409 10.60 -11.61 -1.84
C ALA A 409 9.54 -10.51 -1.95
N PHE A 410 8.33 -10.75 -1.43
CA PHE A 410 7.28 -9.72 -1.34
C PHE A 410 7.78 -8.48 -0.58
N ALA A 411 8.47 -8.65 0.55
CA ALA A 411 9.04 -7.55 1.32
C ALA A 411 10.10 -6.76 0.53
N PHE A 412 10.94 -7.44 -0.25
CA PHE A 412 11.93 -6.80 -1.12
C PHE A 412 11.27 -5.90 -2.19
N PHE A 413 10.21 -6.38 -2.86
CA PHE A 413 9.48 -5.58 -3.84
C PHE A 413 8.77 -4.37 -3.22
N CYS A 414 8.19 -4.52 -2.03
CA CYS A 414 7.58 -3.41 -1.29
C CYS A 414 8.61 -2.37 -0.84
N LEU A 415 9.76 -2.82 -0.30
CA LEU A 415 10.86 -1.95 0.09
C LEU A 415 11.41 -1.17 -1.11
N TYR A 416 11.50 -1.80 -2.27
CA TYR A 416 11.90 -1.14 -3.50
C TYR A 416 10.98 0.02 -3.88
N LEU A 417 9.65 -0.14 -3.77
CA LEU A 417 8.70 0.96 -4.02
C LEU A 417 8.89 2.13 -3.05
N ILE A 418 9.14 1.85 -1.77
CA ILE A 418 9.42 2.91 -0.78
C ILE A 418 10.71 3.64 -1.14
N LEU A 419 11.79 2.92 -1.47
CA LEU A 419 13.04 3.54 -1.91
C LEU A 419 12.85 4.38 -3.19
N ALA A 420 12.04 3.91 -4.12
CA ALA A 420 11.69 4.67 -5.32
C ALA A 420 11.00 5.98 -4.94
N VAL A 421 10.00 5.97 -4.04
CA VAL A 421 9.32 7.18 -3.56
C VAL A 421 10.29 8.16 -2.92
N ILE A 422 11.16 7.71 -2.03
CA ILE A 422 12.19 8.55 -1.39
C ILE A 422 13.10 9.18 -2.45
N SER A 423 13.57 8.37 -3.41
CA SER A 423 14.41 8.87 -4.52
C SER A 423 13.68 9.88 -5.40
N GLY A 424 12.39 9.66 -5.67
CA GLY A 424 11.55 10.56 -6.45
C GLY A 424 11.33 11.89 -5.74
N GLU A 425 11.01 11.86 -4.45
CA GLU A 425 10.85 13.06 -3.64
C GLU A 425 12.13 13.90 -3.58
N MET A 426 13.29 13.26 -3.37
CA MET A 426 14.58 13.96 -3.36
C MET A 426 14.93 14.65 -4.69
N HIS A 427 14.54 14.07 -5.83
CA HIS A 427 14.86 14.60 -7.15
C HIS A 427 13.84 15.60 -7.67
N VAL A 428 12.57 15.49 -7.24
CA VAL A 428 11.48 16.39 -7.62
C VAL A 428 11.42 17.63 -6.69
N GLY A 429 12.54 17.96 -6.05
CA GLY A 429 12.75 19.14 -5.17
C GLY A 429 12.67 20.51 -5.86
N LEU A 430 11.77 20.69 -6.83
CA LEU A 430 11.46 21.94 -7.49
C LEU A 430 10.01 22.31 -7.22
N ASN A 431 9.73 23.61 -7.05
CA ASN A 431 8.42 24.20 -6.79
C ASN A 431 7.32 23.66 -7.72
N VAL A 432 6.72 22.53 -7.37
CA VAL A 432 5.46 22.07 -7.97
C VAL A 432 4.39 22.94 -7.33
N VAL A 433 3.71 23.74 -8.16
CA VAL A 433 2.58 24.70 -7.99
C VAL A 433 2.13 25.13 -6.58
N PHE A 434 2.14 24.28 -5.55
CA PHE A 434 1.68 24.56 -4.19
C PHE A 434 2.73 24.38 -3.06
N PHE A 435 3.83 23.64 -3.25
CA PHE A 435 4.79 23.37 -2.17
C PHE A 435 6.25 23.50 -2.62
N THR A 436 7.09 24.14 -1.79
CA THR A 436 8.54 24.20 -1.97
C THR A 436 9.19 23.01 -1.26
N ILE A 437 9.40 21.92 -2.00
CA ILE A 437 10.13 20.76 -1.47
C ILE A 437 11.63 21.12 -1.47
N HIS A 438 12.23 21.10 -0.29
CA HIS A 438 13.66 21.33 -0.16
C HIS A 438 14.41 20.04 -0.48
N PRO A 439 15.47 20.10 -1.32
CA PRO A 439 16.28 18.92 -1.60
C PRO A 439 16.92 18.41 -0.30
N MET A 440 16.84 17.10 -0.06
CA MET A 440 17.52 16.49 1.08
C MET A 440 19.00 16.27 0.76
N LYS A 441 19.87 16.73 1.66
CA LYS A 441 21.31 16.51 1.67
C LYS A 441 21.70 15.93 3.03
N TRP A 442 22.61 14.98 3.03
CA TRP A 442 23.19 14.47 4.27
C TRP A 442 23.91 15.61 5.01
N ASN A 443 23.64 15.78 6.31
CA ASN A 443 24.24 16.82 7.17
C ASN A 443 24.08 18.30 6.72
N GLY A 444 23.28 18.58 5.69
CA GLY A 444 23.11 19.93 5.13
C GLY A 444 21.66 20.43 5.12
N THR A 445 20.70 19.62 5.57
CA THR A 445 19.27 19.99 5.59
C THR A 445 18.86 20.60 6.90
N LEU A 446 18.13 21.72 6.83
CA LEU A 446 17.42 22.26 7.98
C LEU A 446 16.43 21.21 8.53
N MET A 447 16.37 21.10 9.86
CA MET A 447 15.51 20.11 10.54
C MET A 447 14.04 20.23 10.15
N ASN A 448 13.54 21.46 9.97
CA ASN A 448 12.18 21.72 9.51
C ASN A 448 11.91 21.12 8.12
N SER A 449 12.78 21.41 7.15
CA SER A 449 12.70 20.87 5.79
C SER A 449 12.82 19.34 5.75
N PHE A 450 13.67 18.78 6.61
CA PHE A 450 13.81 17.33 6.76
C PHE A 450 12.50 16.70 7.28
N LEU A 451 11.91 17.25 8.35
CA LEU A 451 10.66 16.75 8.93
C LEU A 451 9.48 16.87 7.97
N PHE A 452 9.42 17.94 7.18
CA PHE A 452 8.39 18.11 6.14
C PHE A 452 8.45 16.98 5.10
N ASN A 453 9.65 16.67 4.59
CA ASN A 453 9.86 15.59 3.65
C ASN A 453 9.56 14.21 4.27
N VAL A 454 9.99 13.97 5.50
CA VAL A 454 9.61 12.74 6.24
C VAL A 454 8.09 12.59 6.35
N GLY A 455 7.36 13.68 6.56
CA GLY A 455 5.89 13.68 6.56
C GLY A 455 5.28 13.29 5.21
N LEU A 456 5.85 13.76 4.10
CA LEU A 456 5.44 13.37 2.74
C LEU A 456 5.69 11.89 2.48
N ILE A 457 6.87 11.37 2.87
CA ILE A 457 7.21 9.94 2.77
C ILE A 457 6.23 9.09 3.58
N LEU A 458 5.93 9.49 4.83
CA LEU A 458 5.00 8.77 5.70
C LEU A 458 3.58 8.73 5.12
N LEU A 459 3.10 9.82 4.51
CA LEU A 459 1.82 9.82 3.79
C LEU A 459 1.83 8.89 2.58
N CYS A 460 2.91 8.88 1.80
CA CYS A 460 3.06 8.00 0.66
C CYS A 460 3.12 6.52 1.09
N SER A 461 3.70 6.20 2.25
CA SER A 461 3.86 4.82 2.73
C SER A 461 2.54 4.07 2.89
N ILE A 462 1.47 4.75 3.35
CA ILE A 462 0.12 4.15 3.45
C ILE A 462 -0.38 3.73 2.07
N SER A 463 -0.08 4.55 1.06
CA SER A 463 -0.50 4.31 -0.32
C SER A 463 0.35 3.26 -1.01
N VAL A 464 1.63 3.14 -0.67
CA VAL A 464 2.47 2.01 -1.10
C VAL A 464 1.88 0.69 -0.60
N ILE A 465 1.41 0.63 0.65
CA ILE A 465 0.76 -0.57 1.20
C ILE A 465 -0.54 -0.87 0.44
N GLN A 466 -1.39 0.13 0.23
CA GLN A 466 -2.64 -0.03 -0.51
C GLN A 466 -2.40 -0.47 -1.97
N PHE A 467 -1.41 0.12 -2.64
CA PHE A 467 -1.01 -0.26 -3.98
C PHE A 467 -0.47 -1.69 -4.04
N SER A 468 0.36 -2.09 -3.06
CA SER A 468 0.94 -3.43 -2.97
C SER A 468 -0.12 -4.49 -2.67
N ALA A 469 -1.08 -4.19 -1.78
CA ALA A 469 -2.22 -5.08 -1.51
C ALA A 469 -3.06 -5.33 -2.77
N LYS A 470 -3.31 -4.28 -3.56
CA LYS A 470 -4.03 -4.40 -4.82
C LYS A 470 -3.20 -5.13 -5.90
N ALA A 471 -1.92 -4.79 -6.05
CA ALA A 471 -1.01 -5.41 -7.02
C ALA A 471 -0.76 -6.90 -6.74
N PHE A 472 -0.81 -7.30 -5.48
CA PHE A 472 -0.57 -8.68 -5.06
C PHE A 472 -1.82 -9.32 -4.45
N SER A 473 -3.01 -9.00 -4.96
CA SER A 473 -4.29 -9.43 -4.39
C SER A 473 -4.51 -10.95 -4.36
N VAL A 474 -3.87 -11.69 -5.27
CA VAL A 474 -3.92 -13.16 -5.32
C VAL A 474 -3.00 -13.77 -4.25
N TYR A 475 -1.78 -13.23 -4.12
CA TYR A 475 -0.83 -13.70 -3.10
C TYR A 475 -1.26 -13.28 -1.67
N ALA A 476 -1.76 -12.05 -1.51
CA ALA A 476 -2.23 -11.49 -0.25
C ALA A 476 -3.72 -11.78 0.02
N GLN A 477 -4.30 -12.79 -0.63
CA GLN A 477 -5.69 -13.17 -0.43
C GLN A 477 -5.92 -13.56 1.04
N ALA A 478 -7.09 -13.22 1.57
CA ALA A 478 -7.48 -13.47 2.97
C ALA A 478 -6.59 -12.78 4.04
N THR A 479 -5.78 -11.79 3.66
CA THR A 479 -5.07 -10.94 4.63
C THR A 479 -5.94 -9.78 5.11
N ALA A 480 -5.72 -9.35 6.35
CA ALA A 480 -6.45 -8.22 6.94
C ALA A 480 -6.27 -6.91 6.14
N VAL A 481 -5.11 -6.73 5.51
CA VAL A 481 -4.82 -5.55 4.67
C VAL A 481 -5.72 -5.51 3.44
N GLN A 482 -5.92 -6.66 2.78
CA GLN A 482 -6.78 -6.77 1.61
C GLN A 482 -8.25 -6.52 1.96
N GLU A 483 -8.70 -6.96 3.13
CA GLU A 483 -10.07 -6.70 3.62
C GLU A 483 -10.32 -5.20 3.84
N ILE A 484 -9.36 -4.49 4.46
CA ILE A 484 -9.48 -3.06 4.76
C ILE A 484 -9.52 -2.23 3.47
N PHE A 485 -8.55 -2.44 2.56
CA PHE A 485 -8.44 -1.60 1.37
C PHE A 485 -9.36 -2.04 0.22
N GLY A 486 -9.59 -3.34 0.03
CA GLY A 486 -10.39 -3.85 -1.09
C GLY A 486 -11.89 -3.59 -0.90
N ASN A 487 -12.44 -3.87 0.29
CA ASN A 487 -13.89 -3.80 0.48
C ASN A 487 -14.36 -2.41 0.91
N GLN A 488 -13.65 -1.77 1.85
CA GLN A 488 -14.13 -0.52 2.47
C GLN A 488 -13.68 0.73 1.69
N LEU A 489 -12.43 0.80 1.24
CA LEU A 489 -11.89 1.98 0.55
C LEU A 489 -12.41 2.11 -0.88
N GLU A 490 -12.41 1.03 -1.66
CA GLU A 490 -12.84 1.08 -3.07
C GLU A 490 -14.35 1.37 -3.23
N ASN A 491 -15.16 1.17 -2.18
CA ASN A 491 -16.59 1.43 -2.22
C ASN A 491 -17.02 2.74 -1.54
N LEU A 492 -16.07 3.58 -1.12
CA LEU A 492 -16.38 4.85 -0.46
C LEU A 492 -17.02 5.84 -1.42
N ARG A 493 -18.10 6.50 -0.98
CA ARG A 493 -18.91 7.37 -1.83
C ARG A 493 -18.08 8.54 -2.37
N GLY A 494 -18.21 8.80 -3.68
CA GLY A 494 -17.41 9.79 -4.42
C GLY A 494 -16.06 9.26 -4.93
N ILE A 495 -15.30 8.58 -4.07
CA ILE A 495 -13.93 8.14 -4.37
C ILE A 495 -13.87 6.82 -5.16
N LYS A 496 -14.92 5.99 -5.07
CA LYS A 496 -15.06 4.72 -5.80
C LYS A 496 -14.66 4.79 -7.28
N TYR A 497 -14.94 5.90 -7.95
CA TYR A 497 -14.62 6.05 -9.37
C TYR A 497 -13.11 6.11 -9.64
N LEU A 498 -12.33 6.77 -8.77
CA LEU A 498 -10.88 6.88 -8.93
C LEU A 498 -10.18 5.51 -8.90
N PHE A 499 -10.65 4.62 -8.02
CA PHE A 499 -10.11 3.28 -7.87
C PHE A 499 -10.69 2.28 -8.89
N ARG A 500 -11.96 2.42 -9.30
CA ARG A 500 -12.58 1.56 -10.32
C ARG A 500 -11.96 1.74 -11.70
N PHE A 501 -11.60 2.98 -12.06
CA PHE A 501 -10.95 3.28 -13.34
C PHE A 501 -9.43 3.16 -13.29
N ASN A 502 -8.85 2.71 -12.18
CA ASN A 502 -7.40 2.55 -12.01
C ASN A 502 -6.59 3.81 -12.40
N ILE A 503 -7.13 5.01 -12.12
CA ILE A 503 -6.56 6.29 -12.59
C ILE A 503 -5.17 6.50 -12.00
N PHE A 504 -4.98 6.18 -10.72
CA PHE A 504 -3.68 6.31 -10.05
C PHE A 504 -2.63 5.38 -10.65
N GLN A 505 -2.99 4.14 -10.98
CA GLN A 505 -2.10 3.16 -11.60
C GLN A 505 -1.68 3.61 -13.01
N ILE A 506 -2.61 4.12 -13.81
CA ILE A 506 -2.34 4.63 -15.15
C ILE A 506 -1.41 5.84 -15.07
N ALA A 507 -1.73 6.81 -14.22
CA ALA A 507 -0.91 7.99 -14.04
C ALA A 507 0.50 7.65 -13.51
N PHE A 508 0.63 6.64 -12.64
CA PHE A 508 1.92 6.17 -12.14
C PHE A 508 2.82 5.67 -13.28
N VAL A 509 2.27 4.85 -14.18
CA VAL A 509 3.00 4.34 -15.35
C VAL A 509 3.36 5.49 -16.31
N ILE A 510 2.45 6.45 -16.53
CA ILE A 510 2.73 7.62 -17.37
C ILE A 510 3.90 8.43 -16.82
N PHE A 511 3.91 8.75 -15.52
CA PHE A 511 5.03 9.47 -14.90
C PHE A 511 6.35 8.68 -14.97
N ALA A 512 6.31 7.36 -14.77
CA ALA A 512 7.48 6.51 -14.91
C ALA A 512 8.04 6.49 -16.34
N LEU A 513 7.18 6.42 -17.35
CA LEU A 513 7.60 6.45 -18.76
C LEU A 513 8.13 7.83 -19.17
N LEU A 514 7.43 8.91 -18.80
CA LEU A 514 7.86 10.28 -19.11
C LEU A 514 9.23 10.60 -18.49
N THR A 515 9.46 10.18 -17.25
CA THR A 515 10.74 10.39 -16.57
C THR A 515 11.84 9.53 -17.18
N THR A 516 11.54 8.28 -17.54
CA THR A 516 12.48 7.43 -18.28
C THR A 516 12.91 8.08 -19.60
N ILE A 517 11.94 8.56 -20.41
CA ILE A 517 12.21 9.26 -21.67
C ILE A 517 13.03 10.55 -21.42
N TYR A 518 12.69 11.31 -20.39
CA TYR A 518 13.43 12.52 -20.01
C TYR A 518 14.90 12.20 -19.68
N TYR A 519 15.18 11.14 -18.92
CA TYR A 519 16.55 10.75 -18.60
C TYR A 519 17.30 10.20 -19.81
N PHE A 520 16.66 9.46 -20.72
CA PHE A 520 17.32 9.02 -21.95
C PHE A 520 17.64 10.19 -22.89
N THR A 521 16.73 11.16 -23.04
CA THR A 521 16.92 12.29 -23.96
C THR A 521 17.85 13.38 -23.40
N VAL A 522 17.67 13.74 -22.12
CA VAL A 522 18.39 14.85 -21.47
C VAL A 522 19.53 14.35 -20.60
N GLY A 523 19.41 13.18 -19.97
CA GLY A 523 20.47 12.61 -19.11
C GLY A 523 21.74 12.27 -19.89
N LEU A 524 21.62 11.77 -21.12
CA LEU A 524 22.76 11.57 -22.03
C LEU A 524 23.34 12.92 -22.53
N LYS A 525 22.50 13.94 -22.70
CA LYS A 525 22.90 15.28 -23.18
C LYS A 525 23.40 16.22 -22.09
N LYS A 526 23.19 15.91 -20.81
CA LYS A 526 23.80 16.61 -19.67
C LYS A 526 25.30 16.30 -19.63
N LYS A 527 26.02 16.83 -20.62
CA LYS A 527 27.37 17.37 -20.44
C LYS A 527 27.26 18.27 -19.22
N GLN A 528 28.12 18.07 -18.22
CA GLN A 528 28.09 18.78 -16.94
C GLN A 528 27.61 20.20 -17.15
N ARG A 529 26.51 20.58 -16.48
CA ARG A 529 25.96 21.93 -16.57
C ARG A 529 26.95 22.83 -15.84
N LYS A 530 28.04 23.18 -16.52
CA LYS A 530 29.17 24.04 -16.13
C LYS A 530 29.12 24.44 -14.65
N GLY A 531 29.39 23.50 -13.75
CA GLY A 531 30.28 23.85 -12.66
C GLY A 531 31.57 24.28 -13.37
N LYS A 532 32.08 25.48 -13.10
CA LYS A 532 33.34 25.93 -13.72
C LYS A 532 34.53 25.02 -13.36
N PHE A 533 34.31 24.06 -12.48
CA PHE A 533 35.20 22.96 -12.14
C PHE A 533 35.15 21.85 -13.20
N GLN A 534 36.14 21.84 -14.09
CA GLN A 534 36.50 20.65 -14.84
C GLN A 534 37.70 20.02 -14.14
N LEU A 535 37.43 19.02 -13.30
CA LEU A 535 38.44 18.02 -12.98
C LEU A 535 38.63 17.17 -14.23
N VAL A 536 39.84 17.21 -14.77
CA VAL A 536 40.26 16.43 -15.96
C VAL A 536 40.03 14.94 -15.74
#